data_AF-A0A935R3Z2-F1
#
_entry.id   AF-A0A935R3Z2-F1
#
_cell.length_a   1.000
_cell.length_b   1.000
_cell.length_c   1.000
_cell.angle_alpha   90.00
_cell.angle_beta   90.00
_cell.angle_gamma   90.00
#
_symmetry.space_group_name_H-M   'P 1'
#
loop_
_entity.id
_entity.type
_entity.pdbx_description
1 polymer ?
#
loop_
_entity_poly.entity_id
_entity_poly.type
_entity_poly.pdbx_seq_one_letter_code
_entity_poly.pdbx_strand_id
1 'polypeptide(L)'
;MPVLLLRRDAPLTDAERARLPASTASVNEPGGVIARLTVDGELSRVISAAVALARSVPDAEFVVRVPATEASVSGVAGVAGVAATTSTAVVPSDAPAQAEGAAEGAEAEQDFVDPWVALDRGERDRAMRRFAAVPLSADGRERVRRMVLSANPVEVIDALRIARVTDFKSFFSNARRVSDHSDPGVRAESALAIGSLAGFSQLTLLEKMLKDPEASVREAAKQAIQFINARRG
;
A
#
# COMPACT_ATOMS: atom_id res chain seq x y z
N MET A 1 12.90 29.59 -1.23
CA MET A 1 11.49 29.24 -1.55
C MET A 1 11.47 27.80 -2.03
N PRO A 2 10.59 26.92 -1.53
CA PRO A 2 10.42 25.58 -2.09
C PRO A 2 9.95 25.64 -3.56
N VAL A 3 10.44 24.68 -4.36
CA VAL A 3 10.10 24.53 -5.78
C VAL A 3 9.45 23.16 -5.98
N LEU A 4 8.23 23.17 -6.50
CA LEU A 4 7.54 21.97 -6.97
C LEU A 4 7.94 21.72 -8.43
N LEU A 5 8.48 20.53 -8.71
CA LEU A 5 8.77 20.05 -10.05
C LEU A 5 7.78 18.94 -10.42
N LEU A 6 7.20 19.04 -11.60
CA LEU A 6 6.24 18.10 -12.17
C LEU A 6 6.93 17.37 -13.32
N ARG A 7 7.01 16.04 -13.23
CA ARG A 7 7.72 15.19 -14.18
C ARG A 7 6.79 14.20 -14.87
N ARG A 8 6.88 14.11 -16.20
CA ARG A 8 6.24 13.11 -17.05
C ARG A 8 7.00 13.04 -18.38
N ASP A 9 7.24 11.84 -18.90
CA ASP A 9 7.97 11.66 -20.17
C ASP A 9 7.14 12.10 -21.40
N ALA A 10 5.82 12.13 -21.25
CA ALA A 10 4.90 12.68 -22.25
C ALA A 10 4.62 14.19 -22.01
N PRO A 11 4.68 15.05 -23.04
CA PRO A 11 4.50 16.49 -22.91
C PRO A 11 3.08 16.87 -22.45
N LEU A 12 2.91 18.11 -21.99
CA LEU A 12 1.62 18.65 -21.59
C LEU A 12 0.72 18.98 -22.80
N THR A 13 -0.49 18.44 -22.81
CA THR A 13 -1.56 18.85 -23.72
C THR A 13 -2.00 20.30 -23.44
N ASP A 14 -2.65 20.94 -24.41
CA ASP A 14 -3.15 22.32 -24.24
C ASP A 14 -4.25 22.40 -23.16
N ALA A 15 -5.05 21.33 -23.00
CA ALA A 15 -6.07 21.20 -21.96
C ALA A 15 -5.48 21.04 -20.55
N GLU A 16 -4.31 20.40 -20.41
CA GLU A 16 -3.57 20.35 -19.14
C GLU A 16 -2.92 21.72 -18.86
N ARG A 17 -2.28 22.35 -19.86
CA ARG A 17 -1.68 23.69 -19.72
C ARG A 17 -2.70 24.75 -19.30
N ALA A 18 -3.92 24.70 -19.82
CA ALA A 18 -5.03 25.59 -19.43
C ALA A 18 -5.54 25.37 -17.99
N ARG A 19 -5.13 24.30 -17.30
CA ARG A 19 -5.50 23.99 -15.91
C ARG A 19 -4.38 24.28 -14.90
N LEU A 20 -3.15 24.58 -15.35
CA LEU A 20 -2.04 24.88 -14.44
C LEU A 20 -2.27 26.21 -13.70
N PRO A 21 -1.87 26.31 -12.41
CA PRO A 21 -1.86 27.58 -11.69
C PRO A 21 -1.02 28.63 -12.43
N ALA A 22 -1.49 29.88 -12.47
CA ALA A 22 -0.85 30.96 -13.24
C ALA A 22 0.60 31.30 -12.83
N SER A 23 1.06 30.85 -11.66
CA SER A 23 2.44 30.94 -11.17
C SER A 23 3.35 29.78 -11.65
N THR A 24 2.84 28.88 -12.49
CA THR A 24 3.58 27.71 -13.00
C THR A 24 4.30 28.05 -14.31
N ALA A 25 5.63 27.94 -14.31
CA ALA A 25 6.42 28.00 -15.53
C ALA A 25 6.42 26.62 -16.20
N SER A 26 5.93 26.52 -17.44
CA SER A 26 6.16 25.34 -18.28
C SER A 26 7.63 25.32 -18.73
N VAL A 27 8.36 24.28 -18.37
CA VAL A 27 9.77 24.11 -18.75
C VAL A 27 9.93 22.66 -19.20
N ASN A 28 10.11 22.45 -20.51
CA ASN A 28 10.38 21.14 -21.10
C ASN A 28 11.90 20.87 -21.04
N GLU A 29 12.38 20.24 -19.98
CA GLU A 29 13.80 19.86 -19.83
C GLU A 29 14.02 18.42 -20.32
N PRO A 30 15.12 18.11 -21.04
CA PRO A 30 15.48 16.73 -21.37
C PRO A 30 15.73 15.94 -20.08
N GLY A 31 14.88 14.96 -19.80
CA GLY A 31 14.77 14.32 -18.47
C GLY A 31 13.35 14.37 -17.86
N GLY A 32 12.35 14.75 -18.65
CA GLY A 32 10.93 14.59 -18.31
C GLY A 32 10.36 15.65 -17.37
N VAL A 33 11.11 16.72 -17.05
CA VAL A 33 10.52 17.89 -16.37
C VAL A 33 9.71 18.66 -17.40
N ILE A 34 8.46 18.99 -17.05
CA ILE A 34 7.51 19.68 -17.93
C ILE A 34 6.90 20.94 -17.30
N ALA A 35 6.89 21.04 -15.96
CA ALA A 35 6.45 22.24 -15.25
C ALA A 35 7.18 22.46 -13.92
N ARG A 36 7.38 23.73 -13.57
CA ARG A 36 8.04 24.23 -12.36
C ARG A 36 7.17 25.29 -11.69
N LEU A 37 6.86 25.10 -10.41
CA LEU A 37 6.08 26.05 -9.60
C LEU A 37 6.86 26.43 -8.33
N THR A 38 7.24 27.70 -8.21
CA THR A 38 7.80 28.25 -6.98
C THR A 38 6.68 28.64 -6.03
N VAL A 39 6.78 28.28 -4.75
CA VAL A 39 5.76 28.58 -3.74
C VAL A 39 6.38 29.28 -2.54
N ASP A 40 5.72 30.33 -2.04
CA ASP A 40 6.16 31.06 -0.85
C ASP A 40 5.83 30.34 0.47
N GLY A 41 6.58 30.73 1.52
CA GLY A 41 7.00 29.90 2.66
C GLY A 41 5.96 29.38 3.66
N GLU A 42 4.69 29.20 3.29
CA GLU A 42 3.70 28.51 4.12
C GLU A 42 3.47 27.08 3.62
N LEU A 43 3.71 26.09 4.48
CA LEU A 43 3.52 24.66 4.16
C LEU A 43 2.10 24.37 3.63
N SER A 44 1.08 25.04 4.18
CA SER A 44 -0.32 24.96 3.73
C SER A 44 -0.50 25.37 2.26
N ARG A 45 0.26 26.38 1.79
CA ARG A 45 0.25 26.81 0.38
C ARG A 45 0.98 25.80 -0.50
N VAL A 46 2.11 25.24 -0.05
CA VAL A 46 2.85 24.19 -0.76
C VAL A 46 1.99 22.95 -0.97
N ILE A 47 1.29 22.49 0.07
CA ILE A 47 0.35 21.36 -0.01
C ILE A 47 -0.81 21.68 -0.95
N SER A 48 -1.43 22.86 -0.83
CA SER A 48 -2.55 23.27 -1.69
C SER A 48 -2.15 23.36 -3.16
N ALA A 49 -0.95 23.87 -3.45
CA ALA A 49 -0.38 23.95 -4.79
C ALA A 49 -0.08 22.56 -5.36
N ALA A 50 0.51 21.65 -4.59
CA ALA A 50 0.76 20.27 -5.00
C ALA A 50 -0.55 19.52 -5.32
N VAL A 51 -1.60 19.68 -4.49
CA VAL A 51 -2.93 19.09 -4.73
C VAL A 51 -3.60 19.68 -5.98
N ALA A 52 -3.42 20.98 -6.26
CA ALA A 52 -3.94 21.61 -7.48
C ALA A 52 -3.24 21.07 -8.75
N LEU A 53 -1.90 20.93 -8.71
CA LEU A 53 -1.13 20.35 -9.81
C LEU A 53 -1.49 18.88 -10.05
N ALA A 54 -1.58 18.05 -9.01
CA ALA A 54 -1.94 16.63 -9.11
C ALA A 54 -3.37 16.39 -9.65
N ARG A 55 -4.28 17.37 -9.51
CA ARG A 55 -5.60 17.35 -10.16
C ARG A 55 -5.58 17.82 -11.62
N SER A 56 -4.56 18.58 -12.00
CA SER A 56 -4.41 19.12 -13.36
C SER A 56 -3.67 18.15 -14.27
N VAL A 57 -2.73 17.36 -13.72
CA VAL A 57 -1.98 16.32 -14.41
C VAL A 57 -1.89 15.09 -13.48
N PRO A 58 -2.77 14.08 -13.64
CA PRO A 58 -2.84 12.94 -12.71
C PRO A 58 -1.67 11.95 -12.88
N ASP A 59 -1.11 11.85 -14.09
CA ASP A 59 -0.09 10.86 -14.45
C ASP A 59 1.36 11.37 -14.29
N ALA A 60 1.57 12.32 -13.37
CA ALA A 60 2.86 12.98 -13.18
C ALA A 60 3.52 12.67 -11.81
N GLU A 61 4.84 12.51 -11.82
CA GLU A 61 5.65 12.43 -10.61
C GLU A 61 5.88 13.85 -10.05
N PHE A 62 5.79 13.99 -8.72
CA PHE A 62 5.96 15.24 -8.00
C PHE A 62 7.24 15.24 -7.16
N VAL A 63 8.21 16.07 -7.53
CA VAL A 63 9.47 16.23 -6.80
C VAL A 63 9.48 17.60 -6.11
N VAL A 64 9.41 17.59 -4.77
CA VAL A 64 9.55 18.81 -3.95
C VAL A 64 11.02 19.09 -3.73
N ARG A 65 11.59 20.09 -4.43
CA ARG A 65 12.92 20.61 -4.12
C ARG A 65 12.80 21.78 -3.15
N VAL A 66 13.01 21.51 -1.86
CA VAL A 66 13.42 22.56 -0.92
C VAL A 66 14.87 22.92 -1.27
N PRO A 67 15.20 24.19 -1.58
CA PRO A 67 16.60 24.58 -1.74
C PRO A 67 17.28 24.41 -0.37
N ALA A 68 18.38 23.65 -0.33
CA ALA A 68 19.12 23.44 0.90
C ALA A 68 19.71 24.77 1.38
N THR A 69 19.39 25.15 2.62
CA THR A 69 20.31 25.96 3.43
C THR A 69 21.59 25.15 3.58
N GLU A 70 22.74 25.75 3.30
CA GLU A 70 24.03 25.03 3.21
C GLU A 70 24.43 24.40 4.55
N ALA A 71 24.20 23.09 4.65
CA ALA A 71 24.59 22.23 5.77
C ALA A 71 24.96 20.85 5.21
N SER A 72 26.18 20.72 4.70
CA SER A 72 26.64 19.53 3.97
C SER A 72 26.78 18.30 4.86
N VAL A 73 26.05 17.23 4.53
CA VAL A 73 26.51 15.85 4.78
C VAL A 73 26.26 15.05 3.51
N SER A 74 27.35 14.63 2.85
CA SER A 74 27.26 13.69 1.72
C SER A 74 27.10 12.27 2.26
N GLY A 75 26.02 11.59 1.87
CA GLY A 75 25.69 10.24 2.33
C GLY A 75 25.33 9.33 1.15
N VAL A 76 26.33 8.82 0.44
CA VAL A 76 26.15 7.84 -0.64
C VAL A 76 26.12 6.44 -0.04
N ALA A 77 25.01 5.71 -0.24
CA ALA A 77 24.83 4.35 0.26
C ALA A 77 24.32 3.41 -0.86
N GLY A 78 25.11 3.29 -1.93
CA GLY A 78 24.99 2.16 -2.86
C GLY A 78 25.78 0.97 -2.33
N VAL A 79 25.18 -0.20 -2.23
CA VAL A 79 25.85 -1.43 -1.75
C VAL A 79 25.71 -2.55 -2.78
N ALA A 80 26.62 -2.56 -3.74
CA ALA A 80 26.92 -3.72 -4.58
C ALA A 80 28.29 -4.27 -4.14
N GLY A 81 28.40 -5.59 -3.99
CA GLY A 81 29.55 -6.23 -3.33
C GLY A 81 30.80 -6.37 -4.21
N VAL A 82 31.93 -6.63 -3.55
CA VAL A 82 33.20 -7.09 -4.16
C VAL A 82 33.74 -8.23 -3.29
N ALA A 83 34.41 -9.21 -3.89
CA ALA A 83 34.94 -10.41 -3.24
C ALA A 83 36.48 -10.46 -3.25
N ALA A 84 37.05 -11.41 -2.49
CA ALA A 84 38.49 -11.76 -2.42
C ALA A 84 39.42 -10.67 -1.83
N THR A 85 40.59 -10.91 -1.22
CA THR A 85 41.32 -12.09 -0.64
C THR A 85 42.42 -11.50 0.31
N THR A 86 43.22 -12.17 1.15
CA THR A 86 43.66 -13.59 1.33
C THR A 86 44.19 -13.77 2.78
N SER A 87 44.68 -14.97 3.14
CA SER A 87 45.81 -15.21 4.10
C SER A 87 45.60 -14.98 5.61
N THR A 88 46.11 -15.82 6.55
CA THR A 88 46.77 -17.16 6.49
C THR A 88 46.63 -17.88 7.86
N ALA A 89 46.76 -19.22 7.87
CA ALA A 89 47.02 -20.11 9.03
C ALA A 89 45.81 -20.39 9.96
N VAL A 90 45.73 -21.50 10.72
CA VAL A 90 46.73 -22.54 11.09
C VAL A 90 46.16 -23.96 10.84
N VAL A 91 47.03 -24.97 10.68
CA VAL A 91 46.69 -26.40 10.47
C VAL A 91 46.55 -27.15 11.80
N PRO A 92 45.65 -28.15 11.90
CA PRO A 92 46.12 -29.49 12.27
C PRO A 92 45.58 -30.59 11.34
N SER A 93 46.25 -31.74 11.37
CA SER A 93 45.86 -32.97 10.64
C SER A 93 44.88 -33.80 11.47
N ASP A 94 43.87 -34.40 10.83
CA ASP A 94 43.72 -35.86 10.75
C ASP A 94 42.35 -36.29 10.18
N ALA A 95 42.36 -37.40 9.45
CA ALA A 95 41.23 -38.08 8.82
C ALA A 95 41.61 -39.57 8.62
N PRO A 96 40.70 -40.51 8.27
CA PRO A 96 39.28 -40.33 7.92
C PRO A 96 38.31 -41.30 8.64
N ALA A 97 37.00 -41.05 8.51
CA ALA A 97 35.97 -42.11 8.52
C ALA A 97 34.71 -41.64 7.77
N GLN A 98 33.99 -42.59 7.16
CA GLN A 98 32.79 -42.36 6.35
C GLN A 98 31.52 -42.22 7.21
N ALA A 99 30.52 -41.51 6.70
CA ALA A 99 29.11 -41.76 6.99
C ALA A 99 28.23 -41.33 5.81
N GLU A 100 27.35 -42.22 5.36
CA GLU A 100 26.24 -41.89 4.47
C GLU A 100 25.09 -41.31 5.31
N GLY A 101 24.28 -40.41 4.77
CA GLY A 101 23.14 -39.85 5.49
C GLY A 101 22.28 -38.90 4.66
N ALA A 102 21.01 -39.25 4.47
CA ALA A 102 20.05 -38.41 3.77
C ALA A 102 19.36 -37.41 4.72
N ALA A 103 19.00 -36.23 4.21
CA ALA A 103 17.88 -35.43 4.70
C ALA A 103 17.38 -34.49 3.60
N GLU A 104 16.08 -34.19 3.58
CA GLU A 104 15.47 -33.27 2.61
C GLU A 104 15.95 -31.82 2.78
N GLY A 105 16.11 -31.08 1.68
CA GLY A 105 16.59 -29.69 1.75
C GLY A 105 16.48 -28.84 0.47
N ALA A 106 15.65 -29.22 -0.50
CA ALA A 106 15.69 -28.63 -1.86
C ALA A 106 14.32 -28.27 -2.50
N GLU A 107 13.20 -28.35 -1.78
CA GLU A 107 11.86 -27.96 -2.31
C GLU A 107 11.30 -26.67 -1.68
N ALA A 108 12.17 -25.80 -1.16
CA ALA A 108 11.78 -24.55 -0.49
C ALA A 108 11.82 -23.29 -1.40
N GLU A 109 12.19 -23.44 -2.68
CA GLU A 109 12.35 -22.29 -3.59
C GLU A 109 11.16 -22.06 -4.53
N GLN A 110 10.63 -20.84 -4.44
CA GLN A 110 10.16 -20.03 -5.57
C GLN A 110 8.88 -20.41 -6.34
N ASP A 111 7.92 -21.14 -5.75
CA ASP A 111 6.50 -21.03 -6.20
C ASP A 111 5.88 -19.70 -5.71
N PHE A 112 6.43 -18.59 -6.20
CA PHE A 112 5.98 -17.21 -5.96
C PHE A 112 4.85 -16.85 -6.93
N VAL A 113 3.73 -17.56 -6.82
CA VAL A 113 2.48 -17.17 -7.49
C VAL A 113 2.00 -15.84 -6.92
N ASP A 114 1.83 -14.84 -7.79
CA ASP A 114 1.21 -13.55 -7.45
C ASP A 114 -0.12 -13.77 -6.69
N PRO A 115 -0.33 -13.16 -5.50
CA PRO A 115 -1.58 -13.26 -4.76
C PRO A 115 -2.82 -12.93 -5.61
N TRP A 116 -2.70 -12.06 -6.62
CA TRP A 116 -3.79 -11.77 -7.56
C TRP A 116 -4.12 -12.96 -8.47
N VAL A 117 -3.11 -13.66 -8.99
CA VAL A 117 -3.33 -14.84 -9.85
C VAL A 117 -3.96 -15.99 -9.05
N ALA A 118 -3.58 -16.15 -7.78
CA ALA A 118 -4.25 -17.10 -6.88
C ALA A 118 -5.72 -16.68 -6.62
N LEU A 119 -5.99 -15.39 -6.42
CA LEU A 119 -7.34 -14.87 -6.19
C LEU A 119 -8.25 -15.07 -7.42
N ASP A 120 -7.73 -14.79 -8.61
CA ASP A 120 -8.47 -14.90 -9.88
C ASP A 120 -8.82 -16.36 -10.25
N ARG A 121 -8.03 -17.32 -9.75
CA ARG A 121 -8.33 -18.76 -9.81
C ARG A 121 -9.31 -19.23 -8.73
N GLY A 122 -9.69 -18.34 -7.80
CA GLY A 122 -10.54 -18.68 -6.65
C GLY A 122 -9.79 -19.31 -5.47
N GLU A 123 -8.45 -19.40 -5.50
CA GLU A 123 -7.58 -19.94 -4.44
C GLU A 123 -7.47 -18.98 -3.24
N ARG A 124 -8.61 -18.52 -2.69
CA ARG A 124 -8.71 -17.43 -1.71
C ARG A 124 -7.79 -17.60 -0.50
N ASP A 125 -7.77 -18.78 0.12
CA ASP A 125 -6.93 -19.01 1.31
C ASP A 125 -5.43 -19.02 0.99
N ARG A 126 -5.04 -19.24 -0.27
CA ARG A 126 -3.67 -19.06 -0.75
C ARG A 126 -3.37 -17.59 -0.99
N ALA A 127 -4.28 -16.87 -1.66
CA ALA A 127 -4.17 -15.44 -1.91
C ALA A 127 -4.06 -14.63 -0.59
N MET A 128 -4.96 -14.85 0.36
CA MET A 128 -4.96 -14.12 1.64
C MET A 128 -3.69 -14.37 2.47
N ARG A 129 -3.16 -15.61 2.49
CA ARG A 129 -1.87 -15.92 3.13
C ARG A 129 -0.69 -15.19 2.47
N ARG A 130 -0.73 -14.94 1.16
CA ARG A 130 0.30 -14.17 0.45
C ARG A 130 0.14 -12.65 0.64
N PHE A 131 -1.10 -12.14 0.66
CA PHE A 131 -1.38 -10.75 1.05
C PHE A 131 -0.95 -10.44 2.49
N ALA A 132 -1.01 -11.40 3.42
CA ALA A 132 -0.51 -11.23 4.79
C ALA A 132 1.01 -11.01 4.87
N ALA A 133 1.76 -11.45 3.85
CA ALA A 133 3.22 -11.39 3.82
C ALA A 133 3.79 -10.23 2.99
N VAL A 134 2.97 -9.55 2.17
CA VAL A 134 3.43 -8.54 1.20
C VAL A 134 2.52 -7.30 1.23
N PRO A 135 3.04 -6.08 1.46
CA PRO A 135 2.23 -4.87 1.47
C PRO A 135 1.68 -4.54 0.07
N LEU A 136 0.44 -4.03 -0.01
CA LEU A 136 -0.16 -3.65 -1.28
C LEU A 136 0.61 -2.51 -1.98
N SER A 137 1.00 -2.76 -3.23
CA SER A 137 1.45 -1.77 -4.21
C SER A 137 0.37 -0.73 -4.54
N ALA A 138 0.72 0.32 -5.28
CA ALA A 138 -0.24 1.33 -5.72
C ALA A 138 -1.37 0.71 -6.57
N ASP A 139 -1.01 -0.12 -7.55
CA ASP A 139 -1.96 -0.80 -8.44
C ASP A 139 -2.81 -1.83 -7.69
N GLY A 140 -2.20 -2.53 -6.72
CA GLY A 140 -2.91 -3.43 -5.82
C GLY A 140 -3.98 -2.70 -5.01
N ARG A 141 -3.64 -1.55 -4.42
CA ARG A 141 -4.60 -0.70 -3.70
C ARG A 141 -5.74 -0.23 -4.59
N GLU A 142 -5.46 0.13 -5.84
CA GLU A 142 -6.49 0.55 -6.80
C GLU A 142 -7.36 -0.63 -7.28
N ARG A 143 -6.79 -1.83 -7.42
CA ARG A 143 -7.57 -3.05 -7.66
C ARG A 143 -8.55 -3.33 -6.53
N VAL A 144 -8.15 -3.23 -5.27
CA VAL A 144 -9.05 -3.34 -4.11
C VAL A 144 -10.15 -2.27 -4.13
N ARG A 145 -9.85 -1.02 -4.54
CA ARG A 145 -10.86 0.06 -4.70
C ARG A 145 -11.87 -0.22 -5.81
N ARG A 146 -11.48 -0.89 -6.90
CA ARG A 146 -12.40 -1.31 -7.96
C ARG A 146 -13.25 -2.52 -7.55
N MET A 147 -12.70 -3.49 -6.82
CA MET A 147 -13.45 -4.66 -6.34
C MET A 147 -14.61 -4.29 -5.39
N VAL A 148 -14.44 -3.30 -4.50
CA VAL A 148 -15.52 -2.78 -3.61
C VAL A 148 -16.53 -1.86 -4.33
N LEU A 149 -16.43 -1.74 -5.65
CA LEU A 149 -17.43 -1.13 -6.54
C LEU A 149 -18.09 -2.19 -7.45
N SER A 150 -17.71 -3.47 -7.33
CA SER A 150 -18.29 -4.56 -8.12
C SER A 150 -19.73 -4.85 -7.71
N ALA A 151 -20.53 -5.31 -8.68
CA ALA A 151 -21.86 -5.86 -8.43
C ALA A 151 -21.80 -7.28 -7.83
N ASN A 152 -20.64 -7.94 -7.87
CA ASN A 152 -20.42 -9.27 -7.30
C ASN A 152 -20.09 -9.16 -5.80
N PRO A 153 -20.95 -9.63 -4.88
CA PRO A 153 -20.69 -9.52 -3.44
C PRO A 153 -19.43 -10.29 -3.01
N VAL A 154 -19.02 -11.32 -3.75
CA VAL A 154 -17.80 -12.09 -3.45
C VAL A 154 -16.54 -11.24 -3.68
N GLU A 155 -16.49 -10.43 -4.73
CA GLU A 155 -15.38 -9.48 -4.96
C GLU A 155 -15.34 -8.39 -3.90
N VAL A 156 -16.52 -7.92 -3.44
CA VAL A 156 -16.63 -6.93 -2.35
C VAL A 156 -16.11 -7.54 -1.03
N ILE A 157 -16.46 -8.79 -0.71
CA ILE A 157 -15.94 -9.53 0.45
C ILE A 157 -14.43 -9.73 0.35
N ASP A 158 -13.92 -10.18 -0.80
CA ASP A 158 -12.48 -10.40 -0.99
C ASP A 158 -11.70 -9.07 -0.92
N ALA A 159 -12.27 -7.94 -1.38
CA ALA A 159 -11.67 -6.62 -1.20
C ALA A 159 -11.54 -6.22 0.28
N LEU A 160 -12.59 -6.46 1.08
CA LEU A 160 -12.60 -6.19 2.52
C LEU A 160 -11.57 -7.07 3.26
N ARG A 161 -11.44 -8.35 2.87
CA ARG A 161 -10.43 -9.27 3.39
C ARG A 161 -9.01 -8.82 3.09
N ILE A 162 -8.72 -8.49 1.83
CA ILE A 162 -7.40 -8.02 1.40
C ILE A 162 -7.04 -6.73 2.16
N ALA A 163 -7.97 -5.78 2.25
CA ALA A 163 -7.74 -4.54 3.00
C ALA A 163 -7.46 -4.81 4.49
N ARG A 164 -8.22 -5.71 5.13
CA ARG A 164 -8.03 -6.12 6.53
C ARG A 164 -6.68 -6.81 6.77
N VAL A 165 -6.30 -7.73 5.89
CA VAL A 165 -5.07 -8.54 6.00
C VAL A 165 -3.81 -7.73 5.71
N THR A 166 -3.89 -6.73 4.83
CA THR A 166 -2.77 -5.83 4.47
C THR A 166 -2.72 -4.53 5.30
N ASP A 167 -3.56 -4.43 6.33
CA ASP A 167 -3.82 -3.25 7.17
C ASP A 167 -3.98 -1.92 6.39
N PHE A 168 -4.71 -1.97 5.28
CA PHE A 168 -4.88 -0.84 4.36
C PHE A 168 -5.81 0.25 4.95
N LYS A 169 -5.31 1.00 5.95
CA LYS A 169 -6.06 1.96 6.78
C LYS A 169 -7.00 2.90 6.01
N SER A 170 -6.55 3.51 4.91
CA SER A 170 -7.36 4.46 4.14
C SER A 170 -8.50 3.82 3.33
N PHE A 171 -8.61 2.49 3.34
CA PHE A 171 -9.76 1.75 2.82
C PHE A 171 -10.97 1.74 3.77
N PHE A 172 -10.80 2.16 5.04
CA PHE A 172 -11.88 2.20 6.03
C PHE A 172 -13.15 2.92 5.54
N SER A 173 -13.02 4.00 4.75
CA SER A 173 -14.17 4.71 4.18
C SER A 173 -15.02 3.84 3.25
N ASN A 174 -14.39 2.96 2.46
CA ASN A 174 -15.10 1.99 1.62
C ASN A 174 -15.75 0.90 2.46
N ALA A 175 -15.05 0.38 3.48
CA ALA A 175 -15.61 -0.61 4.39
C ALA A 175 -16.88 -0.09 5.10
N ARG A 176 -16.83 1.15 5.62
CA ARG A 176 -17.99 1.84 6.19
C ARG A 176 -19.11 2.08 5.17
N ARG A 177 -18.80 2.36 3.90
CA ARG A 177 -19.81 2.56 2.85
C ARG A 177 -20.65 1.30 2.59
N VAL A 178 -20.06 0.11 2.75
CA VAL A 178 -20.74 -1.18 2.50
C VAL A 178 -21.27 -1.86 3.77
N SER A 179 -21.29 -1.18 4.93
CA SER A 179 -21.81 -1.77 6.17
C SER A 179 -23.33 -2.03 6.14
N ASP A 180 -24.07 -1.30 5.29
CA ASP A 180 -25.52 -1.45 5.09
C ASP A 180 -25.86 -2.13 3.74
N HIS A 181 -24.93 -2.93 3.20
CA HIS A 181 -25.10 -3.65 1.93
C HIS A 181 -26.19 -4.75 2.00
N SER A 182 -26.84 -5.07 0.87
CA SER A 182 -27.91 -6.07 0.79
C SER A 182 -27.44 -7.48 1.16
N ASP A 183 -26.34 -7.93 0.56
CA ASP A 183 -25.69 -9.20 0.90
C ASP A 183 -25.15 -9.18 2.35
N PRO A 184 -25.48 -10.18 3.19
CA PRO A 184 -25.04 -10.24 4.57
C PRO A 184 -23.55 -10.59 4.74
N GLY A 185 -22.95 -11.33 3.82
CA GLY A 185 -21.51 -11.64 3.85
C GLY A 185 -20.67 -10.38 3.72
N VAL A 186 -21.07 -9.46 2.84
CA VAL A 186 -20.48 -8.11 2.73
C VAL A 186 -20.62 -7.33 4.04
N ARG A 187 -21.80 -7.34 4.69
CA ARG A 187 -21.98 -6.66 5.99
C ARG A 187 -21.13 -7.28 7.11
N ALA A 188 -20.99 -8.61 7.14
CA ALA A 188 -20.19 -9.31 8.14
C ALA A 188 -18.69 -9.01 7.97
N GLU A 189 -18.13 -9.15 6.77
CA GLU A 189 -16.71 -8.81 6.53
C GLU A 189 -16.46 -7.30 6.65
N SER A 190 -17.45 -6.44 6.36
CA SER A 190 -17.40 -5.00 6.64
C SER A 190 -17.19 -4.73 8.12
N ALA A 191 -17.94 -5.39 9.02
CA ALA A 191 -17.75 -5.25 10.47
C ALA A 191 -16.33 -5.66 10.90
N LEU A 192 -15.81 -6.80 10.41
CA LEU A 192 -14.44 -7.25 10.69
C LEU A 192 -13.38 -6.27 10.16
N ALA A 193 -13.56 -5.74 8.96
CA ALA A 193 -12.67 -4.75 8.37
C ALA A 193 -12.70 -3.42 9.16
N ILE A 194 -13.88 -2.97 9.60
CA ILE A 194 -14.04 -1.78 10.46
C ILE A 194 -13.30 -1.98 11.79
N GLY A 195 -13.51 -3.10 12.49
CA GLY A 195 -12.82 -3.39 13.76
C GLY A 195 -11.30 -3.51 13.64
N SER A 196 -10.82 -3.95 12.48
CA SER A 196 -9.39 -4.17 12.20
C SER A 196 -8.67 -2.90 11.76
N LEU A 197 -9.28 -2.13 10.86
CA LEU A 197 -8.68 -0.94 10.23
C LEU A 197 -8.90 0.33 11.06
N ALA A 198 -10.07 0.50 11.69
CA ALA A 198 -10.43 1.69 12.43
C ALA A 198 -10.04 1.62 13.93
N GLY A 199 -10.27 2.72 14.64
CA GLY A 199 -10.18 2.80 16.10
C GLY A 199 -11.54 2.99 16.77
N PHE A 200 -11.50 3.29 18.07
CA PHE A 200 -12.67 3.43 18.97
C PHE A 200 -13.83 4.30 18.45
N SER A 201 -13.57 5.26 17.55
CA SER A 201 -14.61 6.12 16.96
C SER A 201 -15.68 5.37 16.16
N GLN A 202 -15.50 4.08 15.89
CA GLN A 202 -16.47 3.24 15.16
C GLN A 202 -17.26 2.26 16.04
N LEU A 203 -17.09 2.29 17.37
CA LEU A 203 -17.85 1.42 18.28
C LEU A 203 -19.37 1.58 18.08
N THR A 204 -19.88 2.80 17.99
CA THR A 204 -21.32 3.08 17.75
C THR A 204 -21.84 2.52 16.41
N LEU A 205 -20.98 2.37 15.40
CA LEU A 205 -21.36 1.72 14.14
C LEU A 205 -21.42 0.20 14.31
N LEU A 206 -20.47 -0.40 15.03
CA LEU A 206 -20.49 -1.83 15.34
C LEU A 206 -21.66 -2.19 16.28
N GLU A 207 -22.02 -1.31 17.22
CA GLU A 207 -23.19 -1.42 18.11
C GLU A 207 -24.52 -1.40 17.33
N LYS A 208 -24.59 -0.69 16.19
CA LYS A 208 -25.71 -0.81 15.24
C LYS A 208 -25.73 -2.22 14.63
N MET A 209 -24.58 -2.72 14.19
CA MET A 209 -24.45 -4.04 13.55
C MET A 209 -24.68 -5.23 14.50
N LEU A 210 -24.55 -5.05 15.82
CA LEU A 210 -25.04 -6.02 16.83
C LEU A 210 -26.56 -6.28 16.75
N LYS A 211 -27.31 -5.43 16.06
CA LYS A 211 -28.76 -5.52 15.85
C LYS A 211 -29.16 -5.90 14.42
N ASP A 212 -28.19 -6.30 13.59
CA ASP A 212 -28.45 -6.81 12.23
C ASP A 212 -29.38 -8.03 12.28
N PRO A 213 -30.32 -8.23 11.32
CA PRO A 213 -31.14 -9.43 11.26
C PRO A 213 -30.32 -10.72 11.09
N GLU A 214 -29.15 -10.67 10.47
CA GLU A 214 -28.33 -11.86 10.22
C GLU A 214 -27.40 -12.22 11.39
N ALA A 215 -27.28 -13.51 11.70
CA ALA A 215 -26.45 -14.01 12.80
C ALA A 215 -24.96 -13.75 12.58
N SER A 216 -24.45 -14.02 11.38
CA SER A 216 -23.03 -13.84 11.05
C SER A 216 -22.57 -12.38 11.16
N VAL A 217 -23.45 -11.42 10.82
CA VAL A 217 -23.15 -9.98 10.94
C VAL A 217 -23.08 -9.57 12.42
N ARG A 218 -24.00 -10.06 13.26
CA ARG A 218 -23.96 -9.82 14.71
C ARG A 218 -22.71 -10.42 15.36
N GLU A 219 -22.27 -11.59 14.92
CA GLU A 219 -21.04 -12.23 15.42
C GLU A 219 -19.78 -11.50 14.97
N ALA A 220 -19.70 -11.11 13.70
CA ALA A 220 -18.62 -10.28 13.18
C ALA A 220 -18.52 -8.93 13.92
N ALA A 221 -19.65 -8.30 14.24
CA ALA A 221 -19.69 -7.07 15.04
C ALA A 221 -19.18 -7.27 16.48
N LYS A 222 -19.50 -8.40 17.13
CA LYS A 222 -18.94 -8.76 18.45
C LYS A 222 -17.41 -8.93 18.39
N GLN A 223 -16.91 -9.66 17.40
CA GLN A 223 -15.46 -9.87 17.19
C GLN A 223 -14.74 -8.55 16.91
N ALA A 224 -15.31 -7.69 16.06
CA ALA A 224 -14.77 -6.36 15.76
C ALA A 224 -14.66 -5.47 17.01
N ILE A 225 -15.67 -5.47 17.89
CA ILE A 225 -15.63 -4.76 19.18
C ILE A 225 -14.57 -5.37 20.11
N GLN A 226 -14.43 -6.70 20.14
CA GLN A 226 -13.39 -7.38 20.90
C GLN A 226 -11.99 -7.00 20.42
N PHE A 227 -11.73 -6.91 19.10
CA PHE A 227 -10.43 -6.48 18.56
C PHE A 227 -10.10 -5.01 18.89
N ILE A 228 -11.08 -4.12 18.86
CA ILE A 228 -10.91 -2.73 19.30
C ILE A 228 -10.58 -2.67 20.81
N ASN A 229 -11.30 -3.44 21.64
CA ASN A 229 -11.08 -3.46 23.09
C ASN A 229 -9.78 -4.18 23.49
N ALA A 230 -9.33 -5.18 22.75
CA ALA A 230 -8.05 -5.87 23.00
C ALA A 230 -6.85 -4.94 22.76
N ARG A 231 -6.97 -3.95 21.86
CA ARG A 231 -5.97 -2.89 21.62
C ARG A 231 -5.97 -1.77 22.68
N ARG A 232 -6.68 -1.96 23.81
CA ARG A 232 -6.79 -1.00 24.93
C ARG A 232 -5.95 -1.40 26.15
N GLY A 233 -5.61 -2.69 26.28
CA GLY A 233 -4.81 -3.25 27.38
C GLY A 233 -3.35 -3.37 27.01
#